data_AF-A0A1G5V1E4-F1
#
_entry.id   AF-A0A1G5V1E4-F1
#
_cell.length_a   1.000
_cell.length_b   1.000
_cell.length_c   1.000
_cell.angle_alpha   90.00
_cell.angle_beta   90.00
_cell.angle_gamma   90.00
#
_symmetry.space_group_name_H-M   'P 1'
#
loop_
_entity.id
_entity.type
_entity.pdbx_description
1 polymer ?
#
loop_
_entity_poly.entity_id
_entity_poly.type
_entity_poly.pdbx_seq_one_letter_code
_entity_poly.pdbx_strand_id
1 'polypeptide(L)' 'MDRKTAAKYLGISPNTMAVWDCTKRYDLKPLKVGRAVRYRKSDLDAFMQRNLQS' A
#
# COMPACT_ATOMS: atom_id res chain seq x y z
N MET A 1 4.53 -3.26 7.12
CA MET A 1 5.47 -3.17 5.98
C MET A 1 5.69 -1.72 5.62
N ASP A 2 6.93 -1.29 5.49
CA ASP A 2 7.25 0.08 5.05
C ASP A 2 6.80 0.32 3.60
N ARG A 3 6.63 1.59 3.21
CA ARG A 3 6.19 1.98 1.86
C ARG A 3 7.01 1.33 0.75
N LYS A 4 8.34 1.28 0.89
CA LYS A 4 9.23 0.62 -0.10
C LYS A 4 8.98 -0.89 -0.18
N THR A 5 8.79 -1.54 0.97
CA THR A 5 8.53 -2.98 1.03
C THR A 5 7.17 -3.32 0.45
N ALA A 6 6.14 -2.53 0.76
CA ALA A 6 4.80 -2.69 0.19
C ALA A 6 4.82 -2.50 -1.33
N ALA A 7 5.49 -1.45 -1.81
CA ALA A 7 5.67 -1.21 -3.24
C ALA A 7 6.36 -2.38 -3.95
N LYS A 8 7.47 -2.88 -3.38
CA LYS A 8 8.17 -4.06 -3.90
C LYS A 8 7.31 -5.33 -3.86
N TYR A 9 6.53 -5.51 -2.80
CA TYR A 9 5.61 -6.65 -2.65
C TYR A 9 4.52 -6.65 -3.72
N LEU A 10 3.97 -5.47 -4.03
CA LEU A 10 2.99 -5.26 -5.10
C LEU A 10 3.61 -5.25 -6.51
N GLY A 11 4.95 -5.18 -6.62
CA GLY A 11 5.62 -4.99 -7.90
C GLY A 11 5.42 -3.60 -8.52
N ILE A 12 5.02 -2.60 -7.72
CA ILE A 12 4.77 -1.23 -8.17
C ILE A 12 5.91 -0.29 -7.77
N SER A 13 5.99 0.84 -8.47
CA SER A 13 6.93 1.90 -8.12
C SER A 13 6.60 2.54 -6.76
N PRO A 14 7.61 2.87 -5.92
CA PRO A 14 7.38 3.56 -4.65
C PRO A 14 6.74 4.94 -4.83
N ASN A 15 6.89 5.54 -6.01
CA ASN A 15 6.23 6.78 -6.39
C ASN A 15 4.70 6.59 -6.50
N THR A 16 4.24 5.48 -7.10
CA THR A 16 2.82 5.11 -7.16
C THR A 16 2.23 4.92 -5.76
N MET A 17 2.98 4.26 -4.89
CA MET A 17 2.60 4.08 -3.48
C MET A 17 2.52 5.42 -2.72
N ALA A 18 3.40 6.38 -3.03
CA ALA A 18 3.33 7.73 -2.47
C ALA A 18 2.12 8.53 -2.98
N VAL A 19 1.76 8.37 -4.26
CA VAL A 19 0.52 8.95 -4.81
C VAL A 19 -0.71 8.40 -4.11
N TRP A 20 -0.77 7.08 -3.84
CA TRP A 20 -1.88 6.47 -3.10
C TRP A 20 -1.98 6.98 -1.65
N ASP A 21 -0.84 7.24 -1.01
CA ASP A 21 -0.76 7.86 0.32
C ASP A 21 -1.35 9.28 0.32
N CYS A 22 -0.95 10.11 -0.65
CA CYS A 22 -1.45 11.47 -0.79
C CYS A 22 -2.93 11.53 -1.17
N THR A 23 -3.37 10.65 -2.05
CA THR A 23 -4.75 10.65 -2.55
C THR A 23 -5.73 9.95 -1.62
N LYS A 24 -5.24 9.18 -0.63
CA LYS A 24 -6.06 8.31 0.25
C LYS A 24 -7.12 7.51 -0.52
N ARG A 25 -6.80 7.17 -1.79
CA ARG A 25 -7.80 6.76 -2.78
C ARG A 25 -8.25 5.31 -2.60
N TYR A 26 -7.45 4.52 -1.89
CA TYR A 26 -7.72 3.12 -1.60
C TYR A 26 -7.77 2.93 -0.08
N ASP A 27 -8.66 2.07 0.39
CA ASP A 27 -8.82 1.67 1.80
C ASP A 27 -7.62 0.84 2.31
N LEU A 28 -6.42 1.10 1.79
CA LEU A 28 -5.16 0.57 2.30
C LEU A 28 -4.87 1.32 3.59
N LYS A 29 -5.58 1.01 4.68
CA LYS A 29 -5.51 1.68 5.99
C LYS A 29 -4.05 1.86 6.41
N PRO A 30 -3.41 3.00 6.12
CA PRO A 30 -2.00 3.15 6.35
C PRO A 30 -1.86 3.34 7.85
N LEU A 31 -1.25 2.37 8.51
CA LEU A 31 -0.92 2.49 9.92
C LEU A 31 0.19 3.52 10.05
N LYS A 32 -0.21 4.72 10.45
CA LYS A 32 0.71 5.79 10.75
C LYS A 32 1.39 5.48 12.08
N VAL A 33 2.63 5.03 12.03
CA VAL A 33 3.45 4.74 13.21
C VAL A 33 4.46 5.87 13.33
N GLY A 34 4.06 6.93 14.04
CA GLY A 34 4.84 8.17 14.17
C GLY A 34 5.04 8.86 12.81
N ARG A 35 6.30 9.07 12.42
CA ARG A 35 6.67 9.65 11.11
C ARG A 35 6.65 8.66 9.96
N ALA A 36 6.54 7.35 10.25
CA ALA A 36 6.59 6.30 9.24
C ALA A 36 5.17 5.79 8.92
N VAL A 37 4.91 5.58 7.64
CA VAL A 37 3.68 4.92 7.17
C VAL A 37 3.96 3.44 6.98
N ARG A 38 3.19 2.60 7.69
CA ARG A 38 3.26 1.14 7.58
C ARG A 38 1.96 0.58 7.04
N TYR A 39 2.09 -0.39 6.14
CA TYR A 39 0.98 -1.13 5.55
C TYR A 39 0.85 -2.50 6.22
N ARG A 40 -0.37 -2.96 6.46
CA ARG A 40 -0.63 -4.34 6.88
C ARG A 40 -0.58 -5.24 5.66
N LYS A 41 -0.07 -6.46 5.86
CA LYS A 41 0.00 -7.46 4.80
C LYS A 41 -1.40 -7.87 4.33
N SER A 42 -2.37 -7.93 5.25
CA SER A 42 -3.78 -8.26 4.95
C SER A 42 -4.45 -7.25 4.01
N ASP A 43 -4.22 -5.94 4.20
CA ASP A 43 -4.78 -4.91 3.30
C ASP A 43 -4.14 -4.97 1.90
N LEU A 44 -2.83 -5.25 1.82
CA LEU A 44 -2.13 -5.44 0.55
C LEU A 44 -2.64 -6.68 -0.20
N ASP A 45 -2.89 -7.76 0.54
CA ASP A 45 -3.45 -9.01 0.00
C ASP A 45 -4.88 -8.80 -0.53
N ALA A 46 -5.74 -8.15 0.26
CA ALA A 46 -7.09 -7.78 -0.19
C ALA A 46 -7.07 -6.89 -1.43
N PHE A 47 -6.11 -5.96 -1.53
CA PHE A 47 -5.91 -5.14 -2.72
C PHE A 47 -5.47 -5.98 -3.92
N MET A 48 -4.52 -6.92 -3.73
CA MET A 48 -4.11 -7.85 -4.80
C MET A 48 -5.30 -8.68 -5.28
N GLN A 49 -6.08 -9.27 -4.38
CA GLN A 49 -7.26 -10.05 -4.74
C GLN A 49 -8.28 -9.21 -5.54
N ARG A 50 -8.50 -7.96 -5.11
CA ARG A 50 -9.46 -7.07 -5.77
C ARG A 50 -9.00 -6.52 -7.13
N ASN A 51 -7.69 -6.41 -7.37
CA ASN A 51 -7.15 -5.90 -8.64
C ASN A 51 -6.72 -7.02 -9.61
N LEU A 52 -6.46 -8.24 -9.14
CA LEU A 52 -5.97 -9.35 -9.97
C LEU A 52 -7.10 -10.20 -10.57
N GLN A 53 -8.35 -10.08 -10.11
CA GLN A 53 -9.49 -10.86 -10.63
C GLN A 53 -10.28 -10.19 -11.78
N SER A 54 -9.61 -9.43 -12.67
CA SER A 54 -10.27 -8.94 -13.90
C SER A 54 -9.98 -9.81 -15.11
#